data_AF-A0A950F4P9-F1
#
_entry.id   AF-A0A950F4P9-F1
#
_cell.length_a   1.000
_cell.length_b   1.000
_cell.length_c   1.000
_cell.angle_alpha   90.00
_cell.angle_beta   90.00
_cell.angle_gamma   90.00
#
_symmetry.space_group_name_H-M   'P 1'
#
loop_
_entity.id
_entity.type
_entity.pdbx_description
1 polymer ?
#
loop_
_entity_poly.entity_id
_entity_poly.type
_entity_poly.pdbx_seq_one_letter_code
_entity_poly.pdbx_strand_id
1 'polypeptide(L)'
;MDSDASSSPASGPAQRLRLVGKAATVRDPQPQPRYFTDVHRESIGKTGRVHAIVPSVPKDDPLVKVGFDEGTHIVFFRLADLDVHDAVPAQHPPKHGRRGSHLPGSARS
;
A
#
# COMPACT_ATOMS: atom_id res chain seq x y z
N MET A 1 28.87 -24.65 23.84
CA MET A 1 28.22 -23.33 23.81
C MET A 1 27.94 -23.07 22.35
N ASP A 2 26.83 -23.65 21.88
CA ASP A 2 26.48 -23.68 20.47
C ASP A 2 25.60 -22.47 20.19
N SER A 3 26.15 -21.54 19.41
CA SER A 3 25.47 -20.31 19.02
C SER A 3 24.39 -20.63 17.99
N ASP A 4 23.14 -20.48 18.41
CA ASP A 4 21.95 -20.55 17.58
C ASP A 4 21.92 -19.35 16.63
N ALA A 5 22.38 -19.55 15.40
CA ALA A 5 22.25 -18.58 14.32
C ALA A 5 20.80 -18.57 13.82
N SER A 6 19.97 -17.76 14.49
CA SER A 6 18.62 -17.37 14.04
C SER A 6 18.68 -16.79 12.62
N SER A 7 18.53 -17.66 11.63
CA SER A 7 18.38 -17.28 10.23
C SER A 7 16.97 -16.76 10.04
N SER A 8 16.86 -15.45 9.82
CA SER A 8 15.61 -14.77 9.52
C SER A 8 14.86 -15.46 8.38
N PRO A 9 13.54 -15.69 8.48
CA PRO A 9 12.80 -16.30 7.39
C PRO A 9 12.77 -15.31 6.22
N ALA A 10 13.39 -15.69 5.11
CA ALA A 10 13.37 -14.95 3.86
C ALA A 10 11.93 -14.55 3.50
N SER A 11 11.66 -13.25 3.46
CA SER A 11 10.37 -12.67 3.05
C SER A 11 10.05 -13.01 1.60
N GLY A 12 9.43 -14.17 1.40
CA GLY A 12 9.01 -14.66 0.10
C GLY A 12 7.86 -13.85 -0.53
N PRO A 13 7.55 -14.10 -1.82
CA PRO A 13 6.49 -13.41 -2.56
C PRO A 13 5.09 -13.53 -1.92
N ALA A 14 4.85 -14.57 -1.11
CA ALA A 14 3.59 -14.78 -0.42
C ALA A 14 3.31 -13.75 0.69
N GLN A 15 4.34 -13.20 1.35
CA GLN A 15 4.16 -12.13 2.34
C GLN A 15 3.80 -10.79 1.67
N ARG A 16 4.33 -10.54 0.46
CA ARG A 16 4.01 -9.33 -0.31
C ARG A 16 2.53 -9.28 -0.66
N LEU A 17 1.94 -10.37 -1.18
CA LEU A 17 0.51 -10.40 -1.48
C LEU A 17 -0.40 -10.13 -0.26
N ARG A 18 0.09 -10.36 0.97
CA ARG A 18 -0.66 -10.10 2.20
C ARG A 18 -0.72 -8.63 2.62
N LEU A 19 0.08 -7.73 2.03
CA LEU A 19 0.09 -6.31 2.42
C LEU A 19 -1.04 -5.52 1.77
N VAL A 20 -1.50 -5.91 0.57
CA VAL A 20 -2.58 -5.18 -0.12
C VAL A 20 -3.87 -5.24 0.70
N GLY A 21 -4.49 -4.09 0.89
CA GLY A 21 -5.71 -3.92 1.67
C GLY A 21 -5.47 -3.71 3.17
N LYS A 22 -4.23 -3.85 3.67
CA LYS A 22 -3.87 -3.54 5.06
C LYS A 22 -3.84 -2.03 5.33
N ALA A 23 -3.97 -1.67 6.61
CA ALA A 23 -3.73 -0.30 7.06
C ALA A 23 -2.22 -0.08 7.20
N ALA A 24 -1.75 1.11 6.85
CA ALA A 24 -0.34 1.48 6.97
C ALA A 24 -0.24 2.91 7.51
N THR A 25 0.47 3.08 8.63
CA THR A 25 0.77 4.38 9.23
C THR A 25 2.16 4.83 8.77
N VAL A 26 2.28 6.08 8.34
CA VAL A 26 3.55 6.63 7.87
C VAL A 26 4.42 7.03 9.07
N ARG A 27 5.63 6.48 9.14
CA ARG A 27 6.62 6.85 10.16
C ARG A 27 7.28 8.18 9.82
N ASP A 28 7.91 8.81 10.80
CA ASP A 28 8.90 9.87 10.57
C ASP A 28 10.30 9.24 10.49
N PRO A 29 10.85 8.99 9.29
CA PRO A 29 12.17 8.40 9.17
C PRO A 29 13.25 9.45 9.47
N GLN A 30 14.18 9.11 10.36
CA GLN A 30 15.33 9.96 10.70
C GLN A 30 16.65 9.19 10.48
N PRO A 31 17.56 9.67 9.60
CA PRO A 31 17.40 10.83 8.74
C PRO A 31 16.36 10.60 7.62
N GLN A 32 15.73 11.68 7.14
CA GLN A 32 14.76 11.55 6.05
C GLN A 32 15.43 11.05 4.76
N PRO A 33 14.87 10.03 4.09
CA PRO A 33 15.37 9.55 2.81
C PRO A 33 15.36 10.65 1.74
N ARG A 34 16.26 10.55 0.76
CA ARG A 34 16.35 11.55 -0.33
C ARG A 34 15.08 11.71 -1.16
N TYR A 35 14.23 10.68 -1.21
CA TYR A 35 12.99 10.71 -1.98
C TYR A 35 11.85 11.39 -1.20
N PHE A 36 12.05 11.67 0.08
CA PHE A 36 11.04 12.21 0.98
C PHE A 36 10.86 13.71 0.72
N THR A 37 9.76 14.05 0.05
CA THR A 37 9.33 15.43 -0.25
C THR A 37 8.25 15.89 0.72
N ASP A 38 7.79 17.14 0.59
CA ASP A 38 6.76 17.73 1.46
C ASP A 38 5.45 16.90 1.48
N VAL A 39 5.05 16.31 0.35
CA VAL A 39 3.88 15.41 0.26
C VAL A 39 4.00 14.21 1.22
N HIS A 40 5.23 13.71 1.40
CA HIS A 40 5.48 12.59 2.32
C HIS A 40 5.46 13.07 3.77
N ARG A 41 6.01 14.27 4.04
CA ARG A 41 6.03 14.88 5.38
C ARG A 41 4.62 15.19 5.89
N GLU A 42 3.76 15.70 5.03
CA GLU A 42 2.34 15.93 5.34
C GLU A 42 1.59 14.64 5.67
N SER A 43 2.13 13.49 5.30
CA SER A 43 1.53 12.18 5.58
C SER A 43 2.07 11.52 6.84
N ILE A 44 3.13 12.05 7.47
CA ILE A 44 3.70 11.50 8.71
C ILE A 44 2.61 11.40 9.80
N GLY A 45 2.54 10.24 10.46
CA GLY A 45 1.55 9.93 11.49
C GLY A 45 0.15 9.64 10.96
N LYS A 46 -0.12 9.82 9.66
CA LYS A 46 -1.41 9.46 9.06
C LYS A 46 -1.44 7.98 8.73
N THR A 47 -2.62 7.39 8.87
CA THR A 47 -2.89 6.01 8.47
C THR A 47 -3.67 5.99 7.17
N GLY A 48 -3.15 5.28 6.18
CA GLY A 48 -3.81 5.02 4.91
C GLY A 48 -4.02 3.53 4.69
N ARG A 49 -4.51 3.17 3.50
CA ARG A 49 -4.68 1.79 3.07
C ARG A 49 -3.66 1.45 1.99
N VAL A 50 -3.06 0.27 2.04
CA VAL A 50 -2.18 -0.20 0.98
C VAL A 50 -3.01 -0.64 -0.22
N HIS A 51 -2.83 0.01 -1.37
CA HIS A 51 -3.53 -0.33 -2.61
C HIS A 51 -2.73 -1.28 -3.50
N ALA A 52 -1.41 -1.13 -3.50
CA ALA A 52 -0.53 -1.93 -4.34
C ALA A 52 0.89 -1.92 -3.81
N ILE A 53 1.65 -2.93 -4.21
CA ILE A 53 3.09 -2.98 -4.05
C ILE A 53 3.68 -2.86 -5.43
N VAL A 54 4.54 -1.87 -5.60
CA VAL A 54 5.26 -1.63 -6.85
C VAL A 54 6.57 -2.41 -6.78
N PRO A 55 6.82 -3.35 -7.72
CA PRO A 55 8.11 -4.00 -7.82
C PRO A 55 9.20 -2.94 -8.03
N SER A 56 10.12 -2.81 -7.08
CA SER A 56 11.25 -1.90 -7.15
C SER A 56 12.51 -2.55 -6.60
N VAL A 57 13.63 -1.85 -6.74
CA VAL A 57 14.89 -2.18 -6.08
C VAL A 57 15.07 -1.24 -4.87
N PRO A 58 15.48 -1.75 -3.70
CA PRO A 58 15.74 -3.16 -3.42
C PRO A 58 14.44 -3.97 -3.20
N LYS A 59 14.50 -5.30 -3.34
CA LYS A 59 13.29 -6.16 -3.33
C LYS A 59 12.72 -6.35 -1.91
N ASP A 60 13.56 -6.35 -0.90
CA ASP A 60 13.17 -6.40 0.50
C ASP A 60 12.46 -5.13 0.98
N ASP A 61 12.78 -3.97 0.38
CA ASP A 61 12.13 -2.69 0.65
C ASP A 61 11.43 -2.10 -0.60
N PRO A 62 10.32 -2.71 -1.04
CA PRO A 62 9.62 -2.27 -2.23
C PRO A 62 8.91 -0.93 -2.01
N LEU A 63 8.55 -0.27 -3.11
CA LEU A 63 7.64 0.86 -3.05
C LEU A 63 6.21 0.38 -2.83
N VAL A 64 5.48 1.07 -1.96
CA VAL A 64 4.13 0.76 -1.53
C VAL A 64 3.24 1.95 -1.87
N LYS A 65 2.18 1.69 -2.63
CA LYS A 65 1.16 2.68 -2.94
C LYS A 65 0.15 2.74 -1.80
N VAL A 66 0.15 3.83 -1.05
CA VAL A 66 -0.76 4.06 0.07
C VAL A 66 -1.80 5.11 -0.34
N GLY A 67 -3.07 4.79 -0.12
CA GLY A 67 -4.19 5.70 -0.33
C GLY A 67 -4.70 6.24 1.00
N PHE A 68 -4.86 7.55 1.09
CA PHE A 68 -5.48 8.28 2.18
C PHE A 68 -6.83 8.83 1.72
N ASP A 69 -7.67 9.26 2.68
CA ASP A 69 -8.94 9.96 2.39
C ASP A 69 -9.81 9.19 1.38
N GLU A 70 -10.08 7.92 1.69
CA GLU A 70 -10.82 6.97 0.84
C GLU A 70 -10.23 6.74 -0.56
N GLY A 71 -8.93 6.97 -0.73
CA GLY A 71 -8.20 6.75 -1.98
C GLY A 71 -8.19 7.95 -2.93
N THR A 72 -8.66 9.12 -2.49
CA THR A 72 -8.58 10.38 -3.24
C THR A 72 -7.17 10.97 -3.23
N HIS A 73 -6.40 10.70 -2.18
CA HIS A 73 -5.00 11.10 -2.07
C HIS A 73 -4.10 9.85 -2.03
N ILE A 74 -3.11 9.78 -2.92
CA ILE A 74 -2.25 8.59 -3.08
C ILE A 74 -0.79 9.03 -3.03
N VAL A 75 -0.01 8.39 -2.15
CA VAL A 75 1.43 8.63 -2.00
C VAL A 75 2.18 7.30 -1.99
N PHE A 76 3.40 7.31 -2.51
CA PHE A 76 4.27 6.14 -2.54
C PHE A 76 5.32 6.23 -1.43
N PHE A 77 5.43 5.18 -0.63
CA PHE A 77 6.45 5.07 0.42
C PHE A 77 7.29 3.82 0.22
N ARG A 78 8.48 3.80 0.80
CA ARG A 78 9.19 2.54 1.03
C ARG A 78 8.51 1.77 2.15
N LEU A 79 8.58 0.45 2.10
CA LEU A 79 7.95 -0.41 3.09
C LEU A 79 8.56 -0.20 4.49
N ALA A 80 9.87 0.08 4.56
CA ALA A 80 10.57 0.36 5.81
C ALA A 80 10.03 1.61 6.55
N ASP A 81 9.42 2.54 5.82
CA ASP A 81 8.89 3.80 6.33
C ASP A 81 7.41 3.69 6.78
N LEU A 82 6.85 2.48 6.76
CA LEU A 82 5.46 2.21 7.11
C LEU A 82 5.34 1.25 8.30
N ASP A 83 4.44 1.60 9.22
CA ASP A 83 3.89 0.67 10.20
C ASP A 83 2.65 -0.01 9.62
N VAL A 84 2.78 -1.27 9.24
CA VAL A 84 1.68 -2.04 8.65
C VAL A 84 0.90 -2.76 9.74
N HIS A 85 -0.41 -2.55 9.75
CA HIS A 85 -1.34 -3.15 10.69
C HIS A 85 -2.42 -3.94 9.94
N ASP A 86 -2.99 -4.95 10.59
CA ASP A 86 -4.19 -5.59 10.04
C ASP A 86 -5.31 -4.55 9.94
N ALA A 87 -5.90 -4.44 8.75
CA ALA A 87 -6.96 -3.48 8.54
C ALA A 87 -8.18 -3.86 9.39
N VAL A 88 -8.65 -2.93 10.23
CA VAL A 88 -10.04 -2.94 10.67
C VAL A 88 -10.89 -2.79 9.40
N PRO A 89 -11.94 -3.61 9.18
CA PRO A 89 -12.67 -3.61 7.93
C PRO A 89 -13.20 -2.21 7.64
N ALA A 90 -12.65 -1.57 6.61
CA ALA A 90 -13.23 -0.36 6.06
C ALA A 90 -14.67 -0.70 5.68
N GLN A 91 -15.64 0.02 6.26
CA GLN A 91 -17.00 0.01 5.77
C GLN A 91 -16.92 0.33 4.27
N HIS A 92 -17.41 -0.61 3.45
CA HIS A 92 -17.21 -0.63 2.01
C HIS A 92 -17.39 0.78 1.40
N PRO A 93 -16.45 1.28 0.57
CA PRO A 93 -16.75 2.44 -0.24
C PRO A 93 -17.97 2.11 -1.12
N PRO A 94 -18.93 3.04 -1.30
CA PRO A 94 -20.09 2.79 -2.12
C PRO A 94 -19.62 2.40 -3.53
N LYS A 95 -20.12 1.25 -4.03
CA LYS A 95 -19.85 0.78 -5.40
C LYS A 95 -20.04 1.95 -6.36
N HIS A 96 -18.96 2.39 -7.01
CA HIS A 96 -19.07 3.32 -8.14
C HIS A 96 -20.00 2.72 -9.19
N GLY A 97 -20.85 3.59 -9.74
CA GLY A 97 -22.07 3.26 -10.47
C GLY A 97 -21.95 2.22 -11.56
N ARG A 98 -23.09 1.59 -11.85
CA ARG A 98 -23.30 0.63 -12.95
C ARG A 98 -22.59 1.10 -14.22
N ARG A 99 -21.78 0.23 -14.83
CA ARG A 99 -21.28 0.37 -16.21
C ARG A 99 -22.45 0.80 -17.10
N GLY A 100 -22.40 2.00 -17.67
CA GLY A 100 -23.29 2.38 -18.76
C GLY A 100 -23.04 1.45 -19.93
N SER A 101 -24.03 0.67 -20.35
CA SER A 101 -23.95 -0.16 -21.53
C SER A 101 -24.09 0.73 -22.77
N HIS A 102 -22.97 1.20 -23.34
CA HIS A 102 -22.95 1.92 -24.63
C HIS A 102 -23.04 0.98 -25.84
N LEU A 103 -23.66 -0.21 -25.69
CA LEU A 103 -23.92 -1.05 -26.85
C LEU A 103 -25.23 -0.58 -27.48
N PRO A 104 -25.24 -0.02 -28.71
CA PRO A 104 -26.48 0.25 -29.41
C PRO A 104 -27.22 -1.07 -29.59
N GLY A 105 -28.48 -1.11 -29.15
CA GLY A 105 -29.35 -2.26 -29.34
C GLY A 105 -29.39 -2.60 -30.82
N SER A 106 -29.02 -3.83 -31.17
CA SER A 106 -29.24 -4.35 -32.51
C SER A 106 -30.76 -4.48 -32.72
N ALA A 107 -31.38 -3.40 -33.18
CA ALA A 107 -32.62 -3.48 -33.90
C ALA A 107 -32.34 -4.23 -35.21
N ARG A 108 -32.85 -5.45 -35.32
CA ARG A 108 -33.06 -6.10 -36.61
C ARG A 108 -34.52 -6.53 -36.68
N SER A 109 -35.23 -5.83 -37.55
CA SER A 109 -36.44 -6.22 -38.27
C SER A 109 -36.28 -7.56 -38.98
#